data_AF-A0A374VSR8-F1
#
_entry.id   AF-A0A374VSR8-F1
#
_cell.length_a   1.000
_cell.length_b   1.000
_cell.length_c   1.000
_cell.angle_alpha   90.00
_cell.angle_beta   90.00
_cell.angle_gamma   90.00
#
_symmetry.space_group_name_H-M   'P 1'
#
loop_
_entity.id
_entity.type
_entity.pdbx_description
1 polymer ?
#
loop_
_entity_poly.entity_id
_entity_poly.type
_entity_poly.pdbx_seq_one_letter_code
_entity_poly.pdbx_strand_id
1 'polypeptide(L)'
;MNENNKMNAMLDKSTDEFIDFDKLEAQLEDELEDQMSDLQFLESEREQIGNPDSLGKTIKNVVWEQFLNQVAVTAGEDFIKENNGLTLDLSADAHIQTTENFKNGKIATHNTEINYQQRYNEWQDNFAKDENGNIVTHKTRSGKEEPTLIKGARKPFDESRPKGSARNHTDMDHTISAAEIIRDPEANAHLTKKEQIDFANSEKNLFEMDSSLNRSKSDKSTTDWLDTPNANGQKPKEIFDISDEDDKKMRQKDEEAREAYEQEKAEGERRSIEAGNKSRKKEAFRIGGKALRAVVMQLLAELVKEIIGKLVSWLKEKKKSLDSFIENIKIAIKSFVSKLKTHMVNAANTLVTTIATAIIGPVVEIIKKVWMILKQGWKSLKEAIAFFKNPKNQNMPISLKILEVGRIIMAGLSAIGALALGEVIENVLLPIPVLAVEIPLIGSLASIIGIFLGTVVAGLIGAIVINLLDRITAKKRRELSIENQVDKGNEILKTQKELHNVAVINTEKTKKQVVETISKRHVEAGKIIKESVSEIFDESKDREKRKVDFDEIDAALDGLLD
;
A
#
# COMPACT_ATOMS: atom_id res chain seq x y z
N MET A 1 0.60 29.19 34.71
CA MET A 1 -0.84 29.52 34.60
C MET A 1 -1.59 28.20 34.85
N ASN A 2 -2.43 28.15 35.89
CA ASN A 2 -2.90 26.91 36.53
C ASN A 2 -3.82 26.06 35.62
N GLU A 3 -3.63 24.74 35.54
CA GLU A 3 -4.36 23.81 34.64
C GLU A 3 -5.88 23.80 34.88
N ASN A 4 -6.33 24.11 36.11
CA ASN A 4 -7.75 24.27 36.43
C ASN A 4 -8.42 25.47 35.73
N ASN A 5 -7.67 26.49 35.30
CA ASN A 5 -8.26 27.65 34.61
C ASN A 5 -8.55 27.37 33.12
N LYS A 6 -7.87 26.42 32.47
CA LYS A 6 -8.22 26.00 31.10
C LYS A 6 -9.46 25.11 31.09
N MET A 7 -9.62 24.28 32.11
CA MET A 7 -10.78 23.40 32.27
C MET A 7 -12.06 24.20 32.56
N ASN A 8 -12.00 25.25 33.39
CA ASN A 8 -13.13 26.17 33.57
C ASN A 8 -13.41 27.02 32.32
N ALA A 9 -12.37 27.44 31.57
CA ALA A 9 -12.57 28.17 30.31
C ALA A 9 -13.18 27.33 29.19
N MET A 10 -13.07 25.99 29.25
CA MET A 10 -13.74 25.05 28.34
C MET A 10 -15.22 24.81 28.73
N LEU A 11 -15.54 24.89 30.03
CA LEU A 11 -16.92 24.81 30.53
C LEU A 11 -17.72 26.11 30.37
N ASP A 12 -17.06 27.27 30.37
CA ASP A 12 -17.74 28.59 30.35
C ASP A 12 -17.95 29.16 28.94
N LYS A 13 -17.41 28.49 27.90
CA LYS A 13 -17.55 28.90 26.48
C LYS A 13 -18.56 28.08 25.66
N SER A 14 -19.17 27.04 26.22
CA SER A 14 -20.13 26.19 25.50
C SER A 14 -21.57 26.59 25.80
N THR A 15 -21.98 27.73 25.25
CA THR A 15 -23.39 27.94 24.96
C THR A 15 -23.65 27.47 23.52
N ASP A 16 -24.32 26.31 23.42
CA ASP A 16 -25.23 25.89 22.33
C ASP A 16 -24.83 24.86 21.23
N GLU A 17 -23.80 24.03 21.41
CA GLU A 17 -23.64 22.79 20.63
C GLU A 17 -23.48 21.54 21.51
N PHE A 18 -24.39 20.59 21.35
CA PHE A 18 -24.41 19.32 22.08
C PHE A 18 -23.35 18.39 21.46
N ILE A 19 -22.16 18.33 22.05
CA ILE A 19 -21.11 17.39 21.62
C ILE A 19 -21.59 15.95 21.86
N ASP A 20 -21.63 15.16 20.79
CA ASP A 20 -21.93 13.72 20.85
C ASP A 20 -20.65 12.94 21.16
N PHE A 21 -20.40 12.75 22.45
CA PHE A 21 -19.22 12.08 22.97
C PHE A 21 -19.14 10.59 22.56
N ASP A 22 -20.26 9.91 22.31
CA ASP A 22 -20.26 8.51 21.86
C ASP A 22 -19.72 8.39 20.43
N LYS A 23 -20.08 9.35 19.57
CA LYS A 23 -19.54 9.44 18.21
C LYS A 23 -18.05 9.81 18.20
N LEU A 24 -17.65 10.73 19.08
CA LEU A 24 -16.25 11.14 19.21
C LEU A 24 -15.36 10.00 19.74
N GLU A 25 -15.88 9.18 20.65
CA GLU A 25 -15.19 7.98 21.15
C GLU A 25 -14.92 6.98 20.02
N ALA A 26 -15.92 6.68 19.19
CA ALA A 26 -15.77 5.77 18.04
C ALA A 26 -14.76 6.28 16.99
N GLN A 27 -14.76 7.58 16.69
CA GLN A 27 -13.78 8.17 15.74
C GLN A 27 -12.34 8.07 16.26
N LEU A 28 -12.14 8.30 17.56
CA LEU A 28 -10.83 8.17 18.19
C LEU A 28 -10.36 6.71 18.27
N GLU A 29 -11.28 5.74 18.32
CA GLU A 29 -10.97 4.31 18.23
C GLU A 29 -10.52 3.91 16.81
N ASP A 30 -11.22 4.36 15.77
CA ASP A 30 -10.85 4.10 14.37
C ASP A 30 -9.49 4.74 14.01
N GLU A 31 -9.28 6.02 14.38
CA GLU A 31 -8.00 6.70 14.17
C GLU A 31 -6.84 6.00 14.90
N LEU A 32 -7.12 5.43 16.08
CA LEU A 32 -6.14 4.67 16.85
C LEU A 32 -5.76 3.35 16.14
N GLU A 33 -6.72 2.65 15.54
CA GLU A 33 -6.46 1.40 14.78
C GLU A 33 -5.58 1.67 13.55
N ASP A 34 -5.87 2.72 12.79
CA ASP A 34 -5.06 3.14 11.64
C ASP A 34 -3.64 3.54 12.04
N GLN A 35 -3.50 4.37 13.08
CA GLN A 35 -2.19 4.78 13.58
C GLN A 35 -1.37 3.57 14.08
N MET A 36 -2.02 2.57 14.67
CA MET A 36 -1.39 1.31 15.08
C MET A 36 -0.94 0.47 13.88
N SER A 37 -1.74 0.39 12.81
CA SER A 37 -1.36 -0.29 11.56
C SER A 37 -0.13 0.35 10.91
N ASP A 38 -0.11 1.68 10.82
CA ASP A 38 1.04 2.45 10.34
C ASP A 38 2.30 2.18 11.19
N LEU A 39 2.15 2.16 12.52
CA LEU A 39 3.26 1.86 13.43
C LEU A 39 3.77 0.43 13.22
N GLN A 40 2.89 -0.56 13.07
CA GLN A 40 3.25 -1.95 12.76
C GLN A 40 3.99 -2.05 11.41
N PHE A 41 3.57 -1.29 10.40
CA PHE A 41 4.26 -1.21 9.13
C PHE A 41 5.68 -0.63 9.31
N LEU A 42 5.83 0.50 10.01
CA LEU A 42 7.12 1.12 10.31
C LEU A 42 8.04 0.20 11.13
N GLU A 43 7.49 -0.58 12.05
CA GLU A 43 8.21 -1.61 12.80
C GLU A 43 8.69 -2.75 11.89
N SER A 44 7.82 -3.23 11.01
CA SER A 44 8.16 -4.28 10.03
C SER A 44 9.24 -3.82 9.04
N GLU A 45 9.24 -2.54 8.64
CA GLU A 45 10.27 -1.96 7.79
C GLU A 45 11.61 -1.86 8.53
N ARG A 46 11.59 -1.46 9.81
CA ARG A 46 12.79 -1.38 10.65
C ARG A 46 13.47 -2.75 10.80
N GLU A 47 12.69 -3.82 10.96
CA GLU A 47 13.20 -5.19 11.09
C GLU A 47 13.92 -5.69 9.84
N GLN A 48 13.64 -5.11 8.67
CA GLN A 48 14.31 -5.43 7.42
C GLN A 48 15.68 -4.72 7.29
N ILE A 49 15.94 -3.67 8.08
CA ILE A 49 17.20 -2.90 8.02
C ILE A 49 18.34 -3.70 8.63
N GLY A 50 19.38 -3.99 7.84
CA GLY A 50 20.50 -4.81 8.31
C GLY A 50 20.20 -6.31 8.32
N ASN A 51 19.05 -6.76 7.81
CA ASN A 51 18.65 -8.16 7.85
C ASN A 51 19.13 -8.91 6.59
N PRO A 52 20.09 -9.85 6.72
CA PRO A 52 20.60 -10.61 5.58
C PRO A 52 19.54 -11.46 4.88
N ASP A 53 18.51 -11.92 5.59
CA ASP A 53 17.44 -12.74 5.01
C ASP A 53 16.53 -11.91 4.09
N SER A 54 16.14 -10.70 4.52
CA SER A 54 15.37 -9.76 3.70
C SER A 54 16.13 -9.37 2.44
N LEU A 55 17.43 -9.08 2.58
CA LEU A 55 18.31 -8.82 1.45
C LEU A 55 18.36 -10.01 0.49
N GLY A 56 18.53 -11.24 1.01
CA GLY A 56 18.53 -12.47 0.21
C GLY A 56 17.24 -12.67 -0.60
N LYS A 57 16.07 -12.38 -0.02
CA LYS A 57 14.77 -12.46 -0.71
C LYS A 57 14.69 -11.49 -1.89
N THR A 58 15.13 -10.24 -1.69
CA THR A 58 15.17 -9.21 -2.74
C THR A 58 16.11 -9.60 -3.88
N ILE A 59 17.32 -10.06 -3.57
CA ILE A 59 18.31 -10.46 -4.59
C ILE A 59 17.79 -11.64 -5.42
N LYS A 60 17.17 -12.63 -4.77
CA LYS A 60 16.58 -13.78 -5.48
C LYS A 60 15.57 -13.31 -6.54
N ASN A 61 14.73 -12.33 -6.21
CA ASN A 61 13.76 -11.79 -7.14
C ASN A 61 14.45 -11.08 -8.31
N VAL A 62 15.39 -10.18 -8.03
CA VAL A 62 16.14 -9.43 -9.05
C VAL A 62 16.90 -10.36 -10.01
N VAL A 63 17.61 -11.36 -9.49
CA VAL A 63 18.35 -12.34 -10.31
C VAL A 63 17.41 -13.08 -11.25
N TRP A 64 16.26 -13.53 -10.73
CA TRP A 64 15.28 -14.26 -11.55
C TRP A 64 14.61 -13.37 -12.59
N GLU A 65 14.32 -12.12 -12.24
CA GLU A 65 13.76 -11.13 -13.17
C GLU A 65 14.73 -10.83 -14.31
N GLN A 66 16.01 -10.62 -13.99
CA GLN A 66 17.03 -10.35 -15.00
C GLN A 66 17.28 -11.58 -15.88
N PHE A 67 17.22 -12.78 -15.32
CA PHE A 67 17.31 -14.02 -16.10
C PHE A 67 16.18 -14.11 -17.13
N LEU A 68 14.93 -13.91 -16.70
CA LEU A 68 13.78 -13.93 -17.59
C LEU A 68 13.85 -12.84 -18.66
N ASN A 69 14.30 -11.64 -18.32
CA ASN A 69 14.51 -10.56 -19.29
C ASN A 69 15.48 -10.97 -20.40
N GLN A 70 16.61 -11.57 -20.06
CA GLN A 70 17.62 -12.00 -21.03
C GLN A 70 17.13 -13.18 -21.88
N VAL A 71 16.35 -14.09 -21.29
CA VAL A 71 15.68 -15.17 -22.04
C VAL A 71 14.66 -14.59 -23.03
N ALA A 72 13.88 -13.59 -22.64
CA ALA A 72 12.90 -12.93 -23.51
C ALA A 72 13.56 -12.27 -24.73
N VAL A 73 14.69 -11.57 -24.52
CA VAL A 73 15.48 -10.97 -25.61
C VAL A 73 15.99 -12.03 -26.58
N THR A 74 16.45 -13.17 -26.06
CA THR A 74 17.01 -14.27 -26.89
C THR A 74 15.91 -15.03 -27.64
N ALA A 75 14.69 -15.09 -27.09
CA ALA A 75 13.57 -15.82 -27.67
C ALA A 75 12.83 -15.07 -28.80
N GLY A 76 13.00 -13.74 -28.91
CA GLY A 76 12.00 -12.81 -29.47
C GLY A 76 11.52 -13.01 -30.92
N GLU A 77 12.25 -13.65 -31.83
CA GLU A 77 11.83 -13.77 -33.24
C GLU A 77 11.31 -15.16 -33.63
N ASP A 78 11.92 -16.23 -33.12
CA ASP A 78 11.50 -17.61 -33.43
C ASP A 78 10.25 -18.02 -32.66
N PHE A 79 9.93 -17.27 -31.60
CA PHE A 79 8.85 -17.56 -30.67
C PHE A 79 7.44 -17.55 -31.30
N ILE A 80 7.17 -16.59 -32.18
CA ILE A 80 5.83 -16.34 -32.74
C ILE A 80 5.45 -17.42 -33.77
N LYS A 81 6.44 -18.04 -34.43
CA LYS A 81 6.21 -19.02 -35.51
C LYS A 81 5.83 -20.42 -35.02
N GLU A 82 6.28 -20.83 -33.85
CA GLU A 82 6.18 -22.25 -33.43
C GLU A 82 4.97 -22.59 -32.54
N ASN A 83 4.22 -21.59 -32.03
CA ASN A 83 3.28 -21.82 -30.92
C ASN A 83 1.79 -21.60 -31.23
N ASN A 84 1.33 -21.89 -32.45
CA ASN A 84 -0.10 -21.92 -32.85
C ASN A 84 -0.93 -20.70 -32.40
N GLY A 85 -0.35 -19.49 -32.45
CA GLY A 85 -1.05 -18.25 -32.10
C GLY A 85 -1.21 -17.98 -30.60
N LEU A 86 -0.61 -18.78 -29.71
CA LEU A 86 -0.41 -18.38 -28.31
C LEU A 86 0.75 -17.40 -28.27
N THR A 87 0.43 -16.11 -28.09
CA THR A 87 1.42 -15.10 -27.77
C THR A 87 2.00 -15.50 -26.43
N LEU A 88 3.26 -15.91 -26.40
CA LEU A 88 4.02 -15.90 -25.17
C LEU A 88 5.03 -14.78 -25.30
N ASP A 89 5.04 -13.97 -24.26
CA ASP A 89 5.82 -12.75 -24.22
C ASP A 89 6.33 -12.60 -22.80
N LEU A 90 7.58 -13.04 -22.61
CA LEU A 90 8.26 -12.94 -21.33
C LEU A 90 8.85 -11.53 -21.09
N SER A 91 8.59 -10.56 -21.97
CA SER A 91 9.01 -9.18 -21.74
C SER A 91 8.37 -8.62 -20.47
N ALA A 92 9.05 -7.66 -19.85
CA ALA A 92 8.48 -6.96 -18.71
C ALA A 92 7.16 -6.26 -19.09
N ASP A 93 7.14 -5.61 -20.26
CA ASP A 93 6.02 -4.77 -20.71
C ASP A 93 4.72 -5.56 -20.97
N ALA A 94 4.81 -6.83 -21.36
CA ALA A 94 3.63 -7.69 -21.54
C ALA A 94 2.95 -8.07 -20.22
N HIS A 95 3.68 -8.05 -19.10
CA HIS A 95 3.20 -8.50 -17.79
C HIS A 95 3.10 -7.38 -16.74
N ILE A 96 3.94 -6.35 -16.83
CA ILE A 96 4.03 -5.26 -15.85
C ILE A 96 3.45 -4.01 -16.50
N GLN A 97 2.33 -3.55 -15.96
CA GLN A 97 1.73 -2.29 -16.38
C GLN A 97 2.44 -1.13 -15.71
N THR A 98 2.84 -0.12 -16.49
CA THR A 98 3.25 1.18 -15.97
C THR A 98 2.11 2.18 -16.11
N THR A 99 2.10 3.21 -15.26
CA THR A 99 1.15 4.35 -15.36
C THR A 99 1.14 4.98 -16.75
N GLU A 100 2.30 5.24 -17.34
CA GLU A 100 2.40 5.90 -18.64
C GLU A 100 1.87 5.00 -19.78
N ASN A 101 2.18 3.69 -19.74
CA ASN A 101 1.60 2.76 -20.71
C ASN A 101 0.08 2.66 -20.53
N PHE A 102 -0.41 2.63 -19.28
CA PHE A 102 -1.83 2.51 -18.97
C PHE A 102 -2.59 3.73 -19.45
N LYS A 103 -2.09 4.93 -19.16
CA LYS A 103 -2.61 6.21 -19.64
C LYS A 103 -2.75 6.25 -21.17
N ASN A 104 -1.76 5.72 -21.88
CA ASN A 104 -1.72 5.69 -23.33
C ASN A 104 -2.45 4.48 -23.96
N GLY A 105 -3.18 3.68 -23.17
CA GLY A 105 -3.91 2.51 -23.66
C GLY A 105 -3.02 1.34 -24.10
N LYS A 106 -1.74 1.33 -23.71
CA LYS A 106 -0.83 0.21 -23.92
C LYS A 106 -0.94 -0.74 -22.74
N ILE A 107 -1.67 -1.83 -22.95
CA ILE A 107 -2.08 -2.74 -21.87
C ILE A 107 -1.15 -3.95 -21.78
N ALA A 108 -0.73 -4.30 -20.56
CA ALA A 108 -0.02 -5.53 -20.25
C ALA A 108 -0.96 -6.75 -20.36
N THR A 109 -1.07 -7.32 -21.55
CA THR A 109 -2.06 -8.36 -21.91
C THR A 109 -1.76 -9.75 -21.34
N HIS A 110 -0.54 -10.01 -20.88
CA HIS A 110 -0.12 -11.32 -20.35
C HIS A 110 -0.18 -11.40 -18.83
N ASN A 111 -0.61 -10.33 -18.14
CA ASN A 111 -0.75 -10.37 -16.69
C ASN A 111 -1.91 -11.28 -16.25
N THR A 112 -1.57 -12.39 -15.59
CA THR A 112 -2.52 -13.39 -15.09
C THR A 112 -3.03 -13.11 -13.67
N GLU A 113 -2.49 -12.09 -13.01
CA GLU A 113 -2.88 -11.71 -11.63
C GLU A 113 -3.82 -10.49 -11.63
N ILE A 114 -3.65 -9.58 -12.60
CA ILE A 114 -4.44 -8.35 -12.75
C ILE A 114 -4.89 -8.22 -14.21
N ASN A 115 -6.21 -8.12 -14.42
CA ASN A 115 -6.77 -7.86 -15.74
C ASN A 115 -6.72 -6.35 -16.06
N TYR A 116 -5.61 -5.88 -16.63
CA TYR A 116 -5.44 -4.47 -16.97
C TYR A 116 -6.34 -4.00 -18.11
N GLN A 117 -6.75 -4.88 -19.02
CA GLN A 117 -7.70 -4.51 -20.07
C GLN A 117 -9.06 -4.15 -19.47
N GLN A 118 -9.53 -4.98 -18.53
CA GLN A 118 -10.76 -4.69 -17.80
C GLN A 118 -10.62 -3.39 -17.00
N ARG A 119 -9.54 -3.20 -16.24
CA ARG A 119 -9.30 -1.96 -15.48
C ARG A 119 -9.27 -0.73 -16.38
N TYR A 120 -8.61 -0.82 -17.52
CA TYR A 120 -8.55 0.27 -18.48
C TYR A 120 -9.93 0.59 -19.03
N ASN A 121 -10.71 -0.42 -19.44
CA ASN A 121 -12.06 -0.22 -19.93
C ASN A 121 -12.96 0.44 -18.86
N GLU A 122 -12.94 -0.09 -17.64
CA GLU A 122 -13.69 0.46 -16.50
C GLU A 122 -13.29 1.91 -16.18
N TRP A 123 -12.01 2.26 -16.33
CA TRP A 123 -11.53 3.63 -16.19
C TRP A 123 -12.05 4.52 -17.32
N GLN A 124 -11.90 4.08 -18.57
CA GLN A 124 -12.34 4.82 -19.77
C GLN A 124 -13.86 5.06 -19.80
N ASP A 125 -14.65 4.16 -19.23
CA ASP A 125 -16.10 4.28 -19.14
C ASP A 125 -16.58 5.41 -18.21
N ASN A 126 -15.68 6.00 -17.42
CA ASN A 126 -16.02 7.18 -16.61
C ASN A 126 -16.05 8.49 -17.42
N PHE A 127 -15.59 8.49 -18.67
CA PHE A 127 -15.43 9.71 -19.46
C PHE A 127 -16.49 9.86 -20.56
N ALA A 128 -16.96 11.09 -20.75
CA ALA A 128 -17.85 11.42 -21.86
C ALA A 128 -17.08 11.27 -23.19
N LYS A 129 -17.74 10.67 -24.19
CA LYS A 129 -17.16 10.43 -25.52
C LYS A 129 -17.93 11.21 -26.59
N ASP A 130 -17.22 11.69 -27.60
CA ASP A 130 -17.82 12.30 -28.80
C ASP A 130 -18.37 11.21 -29.75
N GLU A 131 -18.97 11.63 -30.87
CA GLU A 131 -19.53 10.72 -31.88
C GLU A 131 -18.48 9.79 -32.53
N ASN A 132 -17.20 10.16 -32.45
CA ASN A 132 -16.08 9.38 -32.95
C ASN A 132 -15.44 8.49 -31.87
N GLY A 133 -15.95 8.53 -30.64
CA GLY A 133 -15.46 7.76 -29.50
C GLY A 133 -14.29 8.40 -28.74
N ASN A 134 -13.89 9.64 -29.06
CA ASN A 134 -12.81 10.33 -28.34
C ASN A 134 -13.31 10.91 -27.02
N ILE A 135 -12.44 10.95 -26.01
CA ILE A 135 -12.75 11.59 -24.72
C ILE A 135 -12.95 13.10 -24.93
N VAL A 136 -14.10 13.60 -24.46
CA VAL A 136 -14.41 15.02 -24.43
C VAL A 136 -13.68 15.68 -23.26
N THR A 137 -12.93 16.75 -23.52
CA THR A 137 -12.24 17.54 -22.51
C THR A 137 -12.95 18.86 -22.23
N HIS A 138 -12.66 19.45 -21.07
CA HIS A 138 -13.08 20.81 -20.71
C HIS A 138 -11.92 21.55 -20.04
N LYS A 139 -11.96 22.88 -20.06
CA LYS A 139 -11.00 23.71 -19.34
C LYS A 139 -11.51 24.01 -17.93
N THR A 140 -10.68 23.78 -16.93
CA THR A 140 -10.90 24.20 -15.56
C THR A 140 -10.83 25.73 -15.46
N ARG A 141 -11.24 26.26 -14.30
CA ARG A 141 -11.11 27.68 -13.97
C ARG A 141 -9.65 28.17 -13.95
N SER A 142 -8.70 27.29 -13.64
CA SER A 142 -7.26 27.56 -13.71
C SER A 142 -6.70 27.44 -15.14
N GLY A 143 -7.53 27.12 -16.13
CA GLY A 143 -7.13 26.97 -17.54
C GLY A 143 -6.55 25.60 -17.90
N LYS A 144 -6.50 24.67 -16.94
CA LYS A 144 -6.06 23.29 -17.15
C LYS A 144 -7.09 22.53 -17.96
N GLU A 145 -6.67 21.73 -18.92
CA GLU A 145 -7.57 20.88 -19.69
C GLU A 145 -7.70 19.50 -19.04
N GLU A 146 -8.93 19.04 -18.82
CA GLU A 146 -9.21 17.77 -18.15
C GLU A 146 -10.35 16.97 -18.81
N PRO A 147 -10.33 15.62 -18.74
CA PRO A 147 -11.42 14.77 -19.19
C PRO A 147 -12.75 15.09 -18.52
N THR A 148 -13.81 15.17 -19.32
CA THR A 148 -15.18 15.35 -18.85
C THR A 148 -15.73 14.01 -18.36
N LEU A 149 -16.24 13.98 -17.12
CA LEU A 149 -16.82 12.77 -16.54
C LEU A 149 -18.26 12.58 -17.02
N ILE A 150 -18.69 11.33 -17.20
CA ILE A 150 -20.10 11.03 -17.44
C ILE A 150 -20.94 11.33 -16.19
N LYS A 151 -22.23 11.60 -16.42
CA LYS A 151 -23.19 11.77 -15.32
C LYS A 151 -23.23 10.48 -14.49
N GLY A 152 -22.92 10.59 -13.20
CA GLY A 152 -22.94 9.47 -12.26
C GLY A 152 -21.60 8.75 -12.07
N ALA A 153 -20.52 9.13 -12.78
CA ALA A 153 -19.19 8.52 -12.57
C ALA A 153 -18.70 8.61 -11.12
N ARG A 154 -19.10 9.68 -10.41
CA ARG A 154 -18.76 9.93 -9.01
C ARG A 154 -19.66 9.19 -8.00
N LYS A 155 -20.81 8.70 -8.45
CA LYS A 155 -21.84 8.12 -7.58
C LYS A 155 -21.28 7.03 -6.63
N PRO A 156 -20.41 6.10 -7.07
CA PRO A 156 -19.83 5.10 -6.18
C PRO A 156 -18.99 5.68 -5.04
N PHE A 157 -18.34 6.83 -5.26
CA PHE A 157 -17.54 7.51 -4.24
C PHE A 157 -18.43 8.30 -3.27
N ASP A 158 -19.47 8.94 -3.80
CA ASP A 158 -20.38 9.79 -3.03
C ASP A 158 -21.43 9.00 -2.23
N GLU A 159 -21.75 7.76 -2.64
CA GLU A 159 -22.74 6.90 -1.95
C GLU A 159 -22.31 6.53 -0.53
N SER A 160 -21.01 6.28 -0.31
CA SER A 160 -20.43 5.90 0.98
C SER A 160 -19.94 7.11 1.80
N ARG A 161 -20.13 8.34 1.31
CA ARG A 161 -19.60 9.55 1.91
C ARG A 161 -20.49 10.03 3.07
N PRO A 162 -19.92 10.34 4.25
CA PRO A 162 -20.62 11.06 5.31
C PRO A 162 -21.14 12.43 4.80
N LYS A 163 -22.30 12.91 5.25
CA LYS A 163 -22.99 14.08 4.64
C LYS A 163 -22.90 15.41 5.42
N GLY A 164 -21.99 15.53 6.39
CA GLY A 164 -21.88 16.72 7.24
C GLY A 164 -23.11 16.94 8.14
N SER A 165 -23.34 18.19 8.57
CA SER A 165 -24.45 18.57 9.44
C SER A 165 -25.28 19.69 8.83
N ALA A 166 -26.55 19.38 8.52
CA ALA A 166 -27.50 20.39 8.08
C ALA A 166 -27.78 21.45 9.16
N ARG A 167 -27.70 21.07 10.45
CA ARG A 167 -27.89 21.99 11.59
C ARG A 167 -26.75 23.00 11.67
N ASN A 168 -25.52 22.55 11.44
CA ASN A 168 -24.32 23.37 11.59
C ASN A 168 -23.92 24.01 10.26
N HIS A 169 -24.73 23.83 9.22
CA HIS A 169 -24.45 24.27 7.86
C HIS A 169 -23.10 23.76 7.33
N THR A 170 -22.72 22.52 7.66
CA THR A 170 -21.47 21.89 7.21
C THR A 170 -21.71 20.76 6.20
N ASP A 171 -20.75 20.61 5.29
CA ASP A 171 -20.63 19.47 4.37
C ASP A 171 -19.27 18.78 4.62
N MET A 172 -19.18 17.46 4.39
CA MET A 172 -17.93 16.71 4.54
C MET A 172 -17.13 16.68 3.24
N ASP A 173 -16.29 17.66 2.96
CA ASP A 173 -15.52 17.78 1.72
C ASP A 173 -14.63 16.56 1.43
N HIS A 174 -14.55 16.18 0.15
CA HIS A 174 -13.47 15.34 -0.35
C HIS A 174 -12.31 16.28 -0.72
N THR A 175 -11.31 16.37 0.15
CA THR A 175 -10.17 17.28 0.00
C THR A 175 -9.53 17.11 -1.37
N ILE A 176 -9.15 15.87 -1.70
CA ILE A 176 -8.93 15.38 -3.07
C ILE A 176 -10.28 14.87 -3.58
N SER A 177 -10.83 15.55 -4.59
CA SER A 177 -12.18 15.25 -5.07
C SER A 177 -12.25 13.87 -5.72
N ALA A 178 -13.43 13.23 -5.65
CA ALA A 178 -13.68 11.99 -6.41
C ALA A 178 -13.39 12.16 -7.92
N ALA A 179 -13.63 13.34 -8.48
CA ALA A 179 -13.34 13.63 -9.87
C ALA A 179 -11.83 13.61 -10.19
N GLU A 180 -10.99 14.12 -9.27
CA GLU A 180 -9.53 14.08 -9.36
C GLU A 180 -9.04 12.63 -9.34
N ILE A 181 -9.52 11.82 -8.38
CA ILE A 181 -9.16 10.39 -8.26
C ILE A 181 -9.57 9.60 -9.51
N ILE A 182 -10.78 9.83 -10.05
CA ILE A 182 -11.25 9.14 -11.26
C ILE A 182 -10.37 9.50 -12.47
N ARG A 183 -9.86 10.73 -12.56
CA ARG A 183 -9.00 11.18 -13.65
C ARG A 183 -7.55 10.70 -13.50
N ASP A 184 -7.12 10.29 -12.31
CA ASP A 184 -5.74 9.89 -12.05
C ASP A 184 -5.41 8.54 -12.72
N PRO A 185 -4.56 8.51 -13.76
CA PRO A 185 -4.19 7.26 -14.42
C PRO A 185 -3.40 6.32 -13.51
N GLU A 186 -2.63 6.84 -12.56
CA GLU A 186 -1.81 6.04 -11.65
C GLU A 186 -2.68 5.26 -10.67
N ALA A 187 -3.65 5.94 -10.05
CA ALA A 187 -4.63 5.29 -9.19
C ALA A 187 -5.46 4.25 -9.95
N ASN A 188 -5.81 4.50 -11.21
CA ASN A 188 -6.58 3.54 -12.02
C ASN A 188 -5.73 2.37 -12.54
N ALA A 189 -4.43 2.57 -12.74
CA ALA A 189 -3.50 1.49 -13.05
C ALA A 189 -3.27 0.59 -11.83
N HIS A 190 -3.07 1.18 -10.65
CA HIS A 190 -2.44 0.50 -9.52
C HIS A 190 -3.35 0.23 -8.32
N LEU A 191 -4.47 0.94 -8.20
CA LEU A 191 -5.47 0.71 -7.15
C LEU A 191 -6.73 0.09 -7.74
N THR A 192 -7.35 -0.82 -6.99
CA THR A 192 -8.69 -1.31 -7.27
C THR A 192 -9.72 -0.20 -7.07
N LYS A 193 -10.89 -0.34 -7.69
CA LYS A 193 -11.98 0.63 -7.50
C LYS A 193 -12.38 0.76 -6.02
N LYS A 194 -12.31 -0.34 -5.27
CA LYS A 194 -12.56 -0.34 -3.83
C LYS A 194 -11.53 0.49 -3.06
N GLU A 195 -10.23 0.25 -3.28
CA GLU A 195 -9.16 1.04 -2.65
C GLU A 195 -9.30 2.55 -2.98
N GLN A 196 -9.66 2.90 -4.22
CA GLN A 196 -9.94 4.30 -4.57
C GLN A 196 -11.11 4.92 -3.79
N ILE A 197 -12.21 4.16 -3.62
CA ILE A 197 -13.40 4.61 -2.87
C ILE A 197 -13.11 4.70 -1.37
N ASP A 198 -12.39 3.71 -0.84
CA ASP A 198 -11.99 3.65 0.57
C ASP A 198 -11.07 4.83 0.90
N PHE A 199 -10.07 5.13 0.05
CA PHE A 199 -9.24 6.33 0.22
C PHE A 199 -10.05 7.63 0.14
N ALA A 200 -10.93 7.76 -0.88
CA ALA A 200 -11.72 8.97 -1.06
C ALA A 200 -12.57 9.28 0.18
N ASN A 201 -13.07 8.25 0.86
CA ASN A 201 -13.90 8.34 2.06
C ASN A 201 -13.13 8.11 3.37
N SER A 202 -11.79 8.09 3.33
CA SER A 202 -10.95 7.99 4.51
C SER A 202 -10.91 9.31 5.27
N GLU A 203 -10.62 9.27 6.56
CA GLU A 203 -10.43 10.48 7.38
C GLU A 203 -9.29 11.36 6.88
N LYS A 204 -8.30 10.78 6.18
CA LYS A 204 -7.19 11.53 5.57
C LYS A 204 -7.66 12.42 4.43
N ASN A 205 -8.73 12.05 3.73
CA ASN A 205 -9.26 12.81 2.60
C ASN A 205 -10.54 13.58 2.93
N LEU A 206 -11.26 13.19 3.98
CA LEU A 206 -12.50 13.83 4.40
C LEU A 206 -12.25 15.02 5.33
N PHE A 207 -12.82 16.18 4.99
CA PHE A 207 -12.71 17.40 5.80
C PHE A 207 -14.06 18.08 6.00
N GLU A 208 -14.52 18.19 7.24
CA GLU A 208 -15.75 18.93 7.54
C GLU A 208 -15.52 20.44 7.35
N MET A 209 -16.32 21.08 6.50
CA MET A 209 -16.24 22.51 6.26
C MET A 209 -17.62 23.13 6.03
N ASP A 210 -17.71 24.46 6.11
CA ASP A 210 -18.94 25.18 5.80
C ASP A 210 -19.48 24.82 4.41
N SER A 211 -20.79 24.57 4.33
CA SER A 211 -21.47 24.09 3.12
C SER A 211 -21.29 25.06 1.94
N SER A 212 -21.26 26.36 2.21
CA SER A 212 -21.09 27.38 1.18
C SER A 212 -19.67 27.33 0.61
N LEU A 213 -18.67 27.10 1.48
CA LEU A 213 -17.29 26.89 1.08
C LEU A 213 -17.12 25.61 0.25
N ASN A 214 -17.63 24.48 0.75
CA ASN A 214 -17.61 23.19 0.04
C ASN A 214 -18.26 23.27 -1.35
N ARG A 215 -19.43 23.90 -1.44
CA ARG A 215 -20.13 24.11 -2.73
C ARG A 215 -19.37 25.04 -3.67
N SER A 216 -18.68 26.05 -3.13
CA SER A 216 -17.83 26.96 -3.91
C SER A 216 -16.55 26.27 -4.43
N LYS A 217 -15.90 25.47 -3.57
CA LYS A 217 -14.74 24.63 -3.89
C LYS A 217 -15.12 23.63 -4.98
N SER A 218 -16.18 22.86 -4.77
CA SER A 218 -16.62 21.79 -5.68
C SER A 218 -15.43 20.86 -5.98
N ASP A 219 -15.11 20.61 -7.24
CA ASP A 219 -14.07 19.63 -7.62
C ASP A 219 -12.66 20.24 -7.69
N LYS A 220 -12.50 21.49 -7.28
CA LYS A 220 -11.20 22.17 -7.29
C LYS A 220 -10.36 21.68 -6.11
N SER A 221 -9.05 21.60 -6.32
CA SER A 221 -8.12 21.51 -5.21
C SER A 221 -8.27 22.74 -4.30
N THR A 222 -7.91 22.58 -3.03
CA THR A 222 -7.95 23.67 -2.06
C THR A 222 -7.14 24.87 -2.55
N THR A 223 -5.94 24.63 -3.08
CA THR A 223 -5.08 25.67 -3.65
C THR A 223 -5.70 26.35 -4.87
N ASP A 224 -6.20 25.59 -5.86
CA ASP A 224 -6.81 26.17 -7.06
C ASP A 224 -8.04 27.02 -6.70
N TRP A 225 -8.85 26.56 -5.73
CA TRP A 225 -10.03 27.29 -5.28
C TRP A 225 -9.65 28.61 -4.59
N LEU A 226 -8.72 28.58 -3.62
CA LEU A 226 -8.32 29.74 -2.83
C LEU A 226 -7.57 30.79 -3.65
N ASP A 227 -6.74 30.35 -4.60
CA ASP A 227 -5.81 31.24 -5.29
C ASP A 227 -6.31 31.76 -6.63
N THR A 228 -7.23 31.05 -7.28
CA THR A 228 -7.74 31.44 -8.61
C THR A 228 -9.00 32.31 -8.45
N PRO A 229 -9.06 33.54 -9.00
CA PRO A 229 -10.27 34.37 -8.95
C PRO A 229 -11.45 33.77 -9.73
N ASN A 230 -12.69 34.13 -9.35
CA ASN A 230 -13.91 33.66 -10.01
C ASN A 230 -14.18 34.45 -11.29
N ALA A 231 -15.29 34.18 -11.98
CA ALA A 231 -15.65 34.90 -13.20
C ALA A 231 -15.80 36.43 -12.99
N ASN A 232 -16.04 36.86 -11.74
CA ASN A 232 -16.12 38.27 -11.34
C ASN A 232 -14.78 38.83 -10.84
N GLY A 233 -13.68 38.07 -10.92
CA GLY A 233 -12.36 38.49 -10.47
C GLY A 233 -12.12 38.41 -8.97
N GLN A 234 -12.99 37.74 -8.20
CA GLN A 234 -12.91 37.66 -6.73
C GLN A 234 -12.38 36.30 -6.27
N LYS A 235 -11.49 36.30 -5.28
CA LYS A 235 -11.00 35.11 -4.55
C LYS A 235 -11.96 34.71 -3.42
N PRO A 236 -11.95 33.45 -2.95
CA PRO A 236 -12.82 33.02 -1.85
C PRO A 236 -12.71 33.87 -0.59
N LYS A 237 -11.50 34.28 -0.17
CA LYS A 237 -11.29 35.17 0.99
C LYS A 237 -11.96 36.55 0.86
N GLU A 238 -12.30 36.97 -0.36
CA GLU A 238 -12.98 38.25 -0.63
C GLU A 238 -14.52 38.11 -0.65
N ILE A 239 -15.02 36.87 -0.65
CA ILE A 239 -16.45 36.54 -0.78
C ILE A 239 -16.98 35.91 0.51
N PHE A 240 -16.14 35.14 1.19
CA PHE A 240 -16.48 34.40 2.40
C PHE A 240 -15.59 34.84 3.56
N ASP A 241 -16.10 34.67 4.78
CA ASP A 241 -15.36 34.92 6.02
C ASP A 241 -14.40 33.76 6.29
N ILE A 242 -13.27 33.74 5.57
CA ILE A 242 -12.20 32.75 5.73
C ILE A 242 -11.06 33.43 6.47
N SER A 243 -10.84 33.03 7.73
CA SER A 243 -9.69 33.52 8.49
C SER A 243 -8.38 32.99 7.91
N ASP A 244 -7.26 33.66 8.23
CA ASP A 244 -5.93 33.15 7.86
C ASP A 244 -5.61 31.80 8.51
N GLU A 245 -6.22 31.52 9.66
CA GLU A 245 -6.10 30.24 10.36
C GLU A 245 -6.85 29.13 9.62
N ASP A 246 -8.07 29.41 9.12
CA ASP A 246 -8.85 28.45 8.33
C ASP A 246 -8.20 28.16 6.97
N ASP A 247 -7.69 29.19 6.30
CA ASP A 247 -6.91 29.04 5.05
C ASP A 247 -5.68 28.15 5.26
N LYS A 248 -4.92 28.40 6.34
CA LYS A 248 -3.76 27.57 6.69
C LYS A 248 -4.18 26.13 7.00
N LYS A 249 -5.25 25.93 7.76
CA LYS A 249 -5.76 24.61 8.13
C LYS A 249 -6.21 23.82 6.90
N MET A 250 -6.95 24.44 5.99
CA MET A 250 -7.39 23.81 4.74
C MET A 250 -6.21 23.39 3.86
N ARG A 251 -5.18 24.23 3.75
CA ARG A 251 -3.97 23.91 2.97
C ARG A 251 -3.16 22.78 3.62
N GLN A 252 -3.02 22.80 4.94
CA GLN A 252 -2.37 21.70 5.66
C GLN A 252 -3.13 20.38 5.45
N LYS A 253 -4.47 20.39 5.49
CA LYS A 253 -5.28 19.20 5.22
C LYS A 253 -5.15 18.71 3.77
N ASP A 254 -5.06 19.62 2.80
CA ASP A 254 -4.76 19.25 1.40
C ASP A 254 -3.38 18.62 1.24
N GLU A 255 -2.37 19.13 1.95
CA GLU A 255 -1.01 18.54 1.95
C GLU A 255 -1.02 17.14 2.59
N GLU A 256 -1.63 16.97 3.77
CA GLU A 256 -1.78 15.68 4.46
C GLU A 256 -2.52 14.65 3.59
N ALA A 257 -3.63 15.05 2.95
CA ALA A 257 -4.40 14.18 2.06
C ALA A 257 -3.58 13.75 0.84
N ARG A 258 -2.81 14.67 0.24
CA ARG A 258 -1.95 14.37 -0.91
C ARG A 258 -0.80 13.45 -0.54
N GLU A 259 -0.16 13.67 0.60
CA GLU A 259 0.89 12.77 1.07
C GLU A 259 0.36 11.35 1.29
N ALA A 260 -0.80 11.21 1.94
CA ALA A 260 -1.45 9.91 2.14
C ALA A 260 -1.83 9.25 0.79
N TYR A 261 -2.33 10.04 -0.16
CA TYR A 261 -2.71 9.53 -1.48
C TYR A 261 -1.50 9.00 -2.27
N GLU A 262 -0.39 9.73 -2.27
CA GLU A 262 0.85 9.30 -2.92
C GLU A 262 1.43 8.04 -2.28
N GLN A 263 1.32 7.88 -0.96
CA GLN A 263 1.73 6.65 -0.27
C GLN A 263 0.87 5.45 -0.71
N GLU A 264 -0.45 5.61 -0.78
CA GLU A 264 -1.36 4.55 -1.22
C GLU A 264 -1.05 4.12 -2.66
N LYS A 265 -0.88 5.08 -3.57
CA LYS A 265 -0.51 4.80 -4.98
C LYS A 265 0.84 4.08 -5.09
N ALA A 266 1.85 4.50 -4.33
CA ALA A 266 3.17 3.87 -4.34
C ALA A 266 3.10 2.40 -3.86
N GLU A 267 2.28 2.11 -2.84
CA GLU A 267 2.06 0.75 -2.36
C GLU A 267 1.31 -0.09 -3.42
N GLY A 268 0.29 0.49 -4.07
CA GLY A 268 -0.42 -0.11 -5.20
C GLY A 268 0.47 -0.44 -6.40
N GLU A 269 1.39 0.47 -6.75
CA GLU A 269 2.36 0.26 -7.84
C GLU A 269 3.29 -0.92 -7.48
N ARG A 270 3.78 -0.96 -6.24
CA ARG A 270 4.60 -2.08 -5.76
C ARG A 270 3.87 -3.42 -5.88
N ARG A 271 2.59 -3.48 -5.48
CA ARG A 271 1.74 -4.67 -5.65
C ARG A 271 1.56 -5.05 -7.11
N SER A 272 1.35 -4.06 -7.98
CA SER A 272 1.19 -4.24 -9.43
C SER A 272 2.44 -4.84 -10.10
N ILE A 273 3.62 -4.36 -9.73
CA ILE A 273 4.92 -4.88 -10.20
C ILE A 273 5.13 -6.32 -9.71
N GLU A 274 4.84 -6.59 -8.42
CA GLU A 274 4.95 -7.95 -7.86
C GLU A 274 4.01 -8.94 -8.58
N ALA A 275 2.79 -8.53 -8.85
CA ALA A 275 1.80 -9.29 -9.62
C ALA A 275 2.27 -9.58 -11.05
N GLY A 276 2.78 -8.58 -11.78
CA GLY A 276 3.34 -8.76 -13.11
C GLY A 276 4.55 -9.70 -13.13
N ASN A 277 5.47 -9.54 -12.17
CA ASN A 277 6.60 -10.44 -12.01
C ASN A 277 6.18 -11.89 -11.71
N LYS A 278 5.15 -12.07 -10.88
CA LYS A 278 4.59 -13.40 -10.58
C LYS A 278 3.95 -14.03 -11.81
N SER A 279 3.15 -13.26 -12.56
CA SER A 279 2.55 -13.69 -13.81
C SER A 279 3.61 -14.13 -14.84
N ARG A 280 4.63 -13.30 -15.04
CA ARG A 280 5.74 -13.60 -15.95
C ARG A 280 6.50 -14.87 -15.59
N LYS A 281 6.76 -15.07 -14.29
CA LYS A 281 7.35 -16.32 -13.78
C LYS A 281 6.45 -17.51 -14.12
N LYS A 282 5.15 -17.42 -13.83
CA LYS A 282 4.18 -18.50 -14.16
C LYS A 282 4.17 -18.80 -15.64
N GLU A 283 4.14 -17.78 -16.49
CA GLU A 283 4.16 -17.90 -17.94
C GLU A 283 5.42 -18.64 -18.42
N ALA A 284 6.61 -18.28 -17.91
CA ALA A 284 7.86 -18.99 -18.19
C ALA A 284 7.84 -20.49 -17.83
N PHE A 285 7.11 -20.87 -16.76
CA PHE A 285 6.94 -22.26 -16.34
C PHE A 285 5.82 -23.00 -17.10
N ARG A 286 4.86 -22.29 -17.72
CA ARG A 286 3.73 -22.88 -18.46
C ARG A 286 4.06 -23.33 -19.88
N ILE A 287 5.24 -23.00 -20.40
CA ILE A 287 5.72 -23.34 -21.77
C ILE A 287 5.99 -24.87 -21.94
N GLY A 288 5.47 -25.72 -21.06
CA GLY A 288 5.94 -27.08 -20.78
C GLY A 288 5.53 -28.17 -21.78
N GLY A 289 5.78 -27.99 -23.08
CA GLY A 289 5.63 -29.06 -24.09
C GLY A 289 6.77 -30.09 -24.12
N LYS A 290 7.91 -29.88 -23.43
CA LYS A 290 9.03 -30.84 -23.38
C LYS A 290 9.60 -30.99 -21.96
N ALA A 291 9.64 -32.23 -21.45
CA ALA A 291 10.09 -32.58 -20.10
C ALA A 291 11.49 -32.00 -19.75
N LEU A 292 12.40 -31.94 -20.73
CA LEU A 292 13.75 -31.42 -20.55
C LEU A 292 13.79 -29.95 -20.10
N ARG A 293 12.93 -29.09 -20.66
CA ARG A 293 12.89 -27.65 -20.32
C ARG A 293 12.44 -27.42 -18.89
N ALA A 294 11.40 -28.14 -18.44
CA ALA A 294 10.90 -28.04 -17.08
C ALA A 294 11.98 -28.46 -16.06
N VAL A 295 12.71 -29.53 -16.37
CA VAL A 295 13.82 -30.01 -15.54
C VAL A 295 14.96 -29.00 -15.48
N VAL A 296 15.38 -28.42 -16.60
CA VAL A 296 16.43 -27.37 -16.61
C VAL A 296 15.99 -26.15 -15.80
N MET A 297 14.78 -25.63 -16.00
CA MET A 297 14.27 -24.49 -15.24
C MET A 297 14.18 -24.76 -13.74
N GLN A 298 13.79 -25.98 -13.36
CA GLN A 298 13.78 -26.41 -11.96
C GLN A 298 15.19 -26.43 -11.38
N LEU A 299 16.16 -26.99 -12.09
CA LEU A 299 17.56 -27.03 -11.65
C LEU A 299 18.18 -25.64 -11.52
N LEU A 300 17.85 -24.71 -12.42
CA LEU A 300 18.27 -23.31 -12.32
C LEU A 300 17.62 -22.62 -11.11
N ALA A 301 16.33 -22.83 -10.87
CA ALA A 301 15.66 -22.30 -9.68
C ALA A 301 16.28 -22.82 -8.37
N GLU A 302 16.66 -24.11 -8.35
CA GLU A 302 17.40 -24.72 -7.24
C GLU A 302 18.79 -24.09 -7.08
N LEU A 303 19.52 -23.86 -8.18
CA LEU A 303 20.84 -23.22 -8.15
C LEU A 303 20.76 -21.79 -7.61
N VAL A 304 19.77 -20.96 -8.02
CA VAL A 304 19.57 -19.63 -7.39
C VAL A 304 19.34 -19.80 -5.89
N LYS A 305 18.43 -20.69 -5.51
CA LYS A 305 18.08 -20.88 -4.09
C LYS A 305 19.30 -21.30 -3.27
N GLU A 306 20.13 -22.19 -3.79
CA GLU A 306 21.36 -22.65 -3.14
C GLU A 306 22.38 -21.51 -3.03
N ILE A 307 22.65 -20.79 -4.12
CA ILE A 307 23.57 -19.64 -4.13
C ILE A 307 23.12 -18.54 -3.19
N ILE A 308 21.84 -18.15 -3.20
CA ILE A 308 21.29 -17.14 -2.31
C ILE A 308 21.33 -17.61 -0.87
N GLY A 309 20.97 -18.86 -0.59
CA GLY A 309 21.07 -19.42 0.76
C GLY A 309 22.49 -19.35 1.30
N LYS A 310 23.49 -19.73 0.49
CA LYS A 310 24.90 -19.64 0.85
C LYS A 310 25.40 -18.21 1.02
N LEU A 311 24.94 -17.28 0.17
CA LEU A 311 25.22 -15.85 0.32
C LEU A 311 24.67 -15.33 1.64
N VAL A 312 23.41 -15.62 1.97
CA VAL A 312 22.76 -15.20 3.23
C VAL A 312 23.50 -15.77 4.44
N SER A 313 23.87 -17.06 4.40
CA SER A 313 24.70 -17.67 5.44
C SER A 313 26.04 -16.95 5.60
N TRP A 314 26.74 -16.68 4.49
CA TRP A 314 28.01 -15.95 4.49
C TRP A 314 27.87 -14.52 5.03
N LEU A 315 26.78 -13.82 4.69
CA LEU A 315 26.45 -12.49 5.22
C LEU A 315 26.23 -12.51 6.74
N LYS A 316 25.78 -13.63 7.30
CA LYS A 316 25.62 -13.84 8.76
C LYS A 316 26.93 -14.22 9.48
N GLU A 317 27.98 -14.64 8.77
CA GLU A 317 29.26 -15.05 9.39
C GLU A 317 29.96 -13.89 10.12
N LYS A 318 30.54 -14.16 11.31
CA LYS A 318 31.27 -13.14 12.09
C LYS A 318 32.57 -12.69 11.40
N LYS A 319 33.27 -13.61 10.73
CA LYS A 319 34.47 -13.34 9.92
C LYS A 319 34.19 -13.77 8.48
N LYS A 320 34.09 -12.78 7.59
CA LYS A 320 33.80 -12.98 6.17
C LYS A 320 35.10 -12.88 5.38
N SER A 321 35.36 -13.83 4.50
CA SER A 321 36.41 -13.68 3.48
C SER A 321 35.83 -13.89 2.10
N LEU A 322 36.44 -13.24 1.11
CA LEU A 322 36.10 -13.48 -0.30
C LEU A 322 36.31 -14.95 -0.66
N ASP A 323 37.32 -15.60 -0.08
CA ASP A 323 37.65 -17.00 -0.34
C ASP A 323 36.55 -17.94 0.18
N SER A 324 36.00 -17.69 1.38
CA SER A 324 34.89 -18.51 1.91
C SER A 324 33.62 -18.35 1.07
N PHE A 325 33.38 -17.14 0.56
CA PHE A 325 32.27 -16.88 -0.36
C PHE A 325 32.45 -17.61 -1.70
N ILE A 326 33.63 -17.48 -2.31
CA ILE A 326 33.98 -18.16 -3.57
C ILE A 326 33.82 -19.67 -3.44
N GLU A 327 34.24 -20.26 -2.33
CA GLU A 327 34.13 -21.71 -2.12
C GLU A 327 32.67 -22.17 -2.05
N ASN A 328 31.81 -21.41 -1.38
CA ASN A 328 30.37 -21.66 -1.36
C ASN A 328 29.73 -21.61 -2.76
N ILE A 329 30.16 -20.67 -3.61
CA ILE A 329 29.70 -20.58 -5.01
C ILE A 329 30.16 -21.79 -5.83
N LYS A 330 31.42 -22.22 -5.69
CA LYS A 330 31.93 -23.43 -6.35
C LYS A 330 31.14 -24.68 -5.97
N ILE A 331 30.79 -24.82 -4.68
CA ILE A 331 29.98 -25.93 -4.19
C ILE A 331 28.61 -25.94 -4.87
N ALA A 332 27.93 -24.78 -4.92
CA ALA A 332 26.61 -24.68 -5.55
C ALA A 332 26.65 -25.00 -7.06
N ILE A 333 27.68 -24.52 -7.78
CA ILE A 333 27.88 -24.85 -9.20
C ILE A 333 28.13 -26.34 -9.40
N LYS A 334 29.00 -26.97 -8.59
CA LYS A 334 29.26 -28.42 -8.66
C LYS A 334 27.99 -29.24 -8.38
N SER A 335 27.20 -28.83 -7.39
CA SER A 335 25.89 -29.40 -7.05
C SER A 335 24.95 -29.35 -8.26
N PHE A 336 24.80 -28.17 -8.87
CA PHE A 336 23.98 -27.97 -10.06
C PHE A 336 24.42 -28.85 -11.24
N VAL A 337 25.71 -28.85 -11.61
CA VAL A 337 26.22 -29.67 -12.73
C VAL A 337 26.02 -31.16 -12.45
N SER A 338 26.18 -31.59 -11.20
CA SER A 338 25.94 -32.99 -10.80
C SER A 338 24.47 -33.38 -10.96
N LYS A 339 23.53 -32.49 -10.60
CA LYS A 339 22.09 -32.74 -10.80
C LYS A 339 21.69 -32.66 -12.27
N LEU A 340 22.23 -31.71 -13.02
CA LEU A 340 22.03 -31.58 -14.46
C LEU A 340 22.42 -32.88 -15.18
N LYS A 341 23.55 -33.50 -14.80
CA LYS A 341 23.97 -34.81 -15.30
C LYS A 341 22.89 -35.87 -15.11
N THR A 342 22.35 -36.01 -13.90
CA THR A 342 21.32 -37.01 -13.56
C THR A 342 20.10 -36.93 -14.47
N HIS A 343 19.77 -35.73 -14.95
CA HIS A 343 18.60 -35.48 -15.77
C HIS A 343 18.86 -35.44 -17.28
N MET A 344 20.13 -35.35 -17.71
CA MET A 344 20.49 -35.17 -19.11
C MET A 344 21.32 -36.30 -19.71
N VAL A 345 21.99 -37.14 -18.89
CA VAL A 345 22.94 -38.13 -19.42
C VAL A 345 23.08 -39.40 -18.57
N ASN A 346 23.22 -40.55 -19.24
CA ASN A 346 23.77 -41.80 -18.69
C ASN A 346 25.32 -41.87 -18.80
N ALA A 347 26.08 -40.76 -18.71
CA ALA A 347 27.52 -40.71 -19.04
C ALA A 347 28.50 -40.54 -17.86
N ALA A 348 29.76 -40.91 -18.10
CA ALA A 348 30.89 -40.99 -17.16
C ALA A 348 31.26 -39.68 -16.42
N ASN A 349 31.90 -39.81 -15.24
CA ASN A 349 32.26 -38.70 -14.35
C ASN A 349 33.16 -37.62 -14.97
N THR A 350 33.90 -37.93 -16.05
CA THR A 350 34.84 -37.01 -16.71
C THR A 350 34.17 -35.76 -17.27
N LEU A 351 32.93 -35.85 -17.79
CA LEU A 351 32.20 -34.70 -18.34
C LEU A 351 31.73 -33.71 -17.26
N VAL A 352 31.44 -34.19 -16.04
CA VAL A 352 30.98 -33.35 -14.90
C VAL A 352 32.05 -32.39 -14.43
N THR A 353 33.30 -32.85 -14.36
CA THR A 353 34.42 -32.01 -13.94
C THR A 353 34.74 -30.93 -14.98
N THR A 354 34.65 -31.27 -16.28
CA THR A 354 34.87 -30.33 -17.39
C THR A 354 33.83 -29.21 -17.40
N ILE A 355 32.55 -29.55 -17.64
CA ILE A 355 31.43 -29.15 -16.79
C ILE A 355 31.62 -27.94 -15.85
N ALA A 356 31.78 -28.31 -14.58
CA ALA A 356 31.93 -27.40 -13.47
C ALA A 356 33.14 -26.47 -13.61
N THR A 357 34.25 -26.94 -14.18
CA THR A 357 35.48 -26.11 -14.33
C THR A 357 35.27 -24.98 -15.33
N ALA A 358 34.63 -25.27 -16.47
CA ALA A 358 34.27 -24.29 -17.50
C ALA A 358 33.39 -23.16 -16.94
N ILE A 359 32.53 -23.47 -15.96
CA ILE A 359 31.69 -22.48 -15.26
C ILE A 359 32.46 -21.75 -14.16
N ILE A 360 33.14 -22.49 -13.28
CA ILE A 360 33.75 -21.96 -12.05
C ILE A 360 34.82 -20.91 -12.37
N GLY A 361 35.67 -21.16 -13.38
CA GLY A 361 36.79 -20.29 -13.71
C GLY A 361 36.36 -18.84 -13.97
N PRO A 362 35.55 -18.58 -15.02
CA PRO A 362 35.06 -17.25 -15.34
C PRO A 362 34.31 -16.58 -14.18
N VAL A 363 33.41 -17.32 -13.51
CA VAL A 363 32.61 -16.80 -12.39
C VAL A 363 33.51 -16.28 -11.25
N VAL A 364 34.51 -17.07 -10.86
CA VAL A 364 35.44 -16.70 -9.77
C VAL A 364 36.30 -15.50 -10.14
N GLU A 365 36.76 -15.42 -11.39
CA GLU A 365 37.56 -14.29 -11.86
C GLU A 365 36.79 -12.97 -11.78
N ILE A 366 35.52 -12.97 -12.18
CA ILE A 366 34.65 -11.78 -12.15
C ILE A 366 34.41 -11.33 -10.71
N ILE A 367 34.04 -12.25 -9.81
CA ILE A 367 33.82 -11.96 -8.38
C ILE A 367 35.08 -11.31 -7.77
N LYS A 368 36.27 -11.80 -8.11
CA LYS A 368 37.54 -11.22 -7.66
C LYS A 368 37.78 -9.81 -8.23
N LYS A 369 37.55 -9.59 -9.53
CA LYS A 369 37.70 -8.27 -10.17
C LYS A 369 36.79 -7.23 -9.52
N VAL A 370 35.52 -7.58 -9.29
CA VAL A 370 34.58 -6.66 -8.62
C VAL A 370 34.98 -6.40 -7.18
N TRP A 371 35.38 -7.43 -6.43
CA TRP A 371 35.84 -7.23 -5.07
C TRP A 371 37.04 -6.28 -4.97
N MET A 372 38.00 -6.37 -5.91
CA MET A 372 39.13 -5.43 -5.98
C MET A 372 38.66 -4.00 -6.26
N ILE A 373 37.71 -3.81 -7.18
CA ILE A 373 37.15 -2.50 -7.51
C ILE A 373 36.37 -1.92 -6.32
N LEU A 374 35.59 -2.73 -5.60
CA LEU A 374 34.91 -2.27 -4.38
C LEU A 374 35.89 -1.87 -3.28
N LYS A 375 37.00 -2.62 -3.13
CA LYS A 375 38.07 -2.30 -2.19
C LYS A 375 38.79 -1.00 -2.56
N GLN A 376 38.91 -0.69 -3.86
CA GLN A 376 39.60 0.49 -4.38
C GLN A 376 38.67 1.71 -4.60
N GLY A 377 37.37 1.50 -4.76
CA GLY A 377 36.38 2.44 -5.30
C GLY A 377 35.48 3.14 -4.27
N TRP A 378 35.97 3.41 -3.06
CA TRP A 378 35.21 4.08 -2.00
C TRP A 378 34.78 5.53 -2.34
N LYS A 379 35.34 6.13 -3.40
CA LYS A 379 34.98 7.47 -3.87
C LYS A 379 33.64 7.50 -4.64
N SER A 380 33.28 6.42 -5.36
CA SER A 380 32.05 6.33 -6.18
C SER A 380 30.81 5.93 -5.38
N LEU A 381 30.98 5.22 -4.26
CA LEU A 381 29.88 4.88 -3.33
C LEU A 381 29.26 6.13 -2.65
N LYS A 382 29.92 7.29 -2.75
CA LYS A 382 29.46 8.57 -2.20
C LYS A 382 28.17 9.07 -2.85
N GLU A 383 27.91 8.76 -4.11
CA GLU A 383 26.69 9.17 -4.83
C GLU A 383 25.47 8.37 -4.36
N ALA A 384 25.63 7.06 -4.14
CA ALA A 384 24.62 6.22 -3.50
C ALA A 384 24.31 6.70 -2.07
N ILE A 385 25.33 7.10 -1.31
CA ILE A 385 25.16 7.70 0.02
C ILE A 385 24.46 9.07 -0.07
N ALA A 386 24.70 9.86 -1.12
CA ALA A 386 24.01 11.13 -1.35
C ALA A 386 22.53 10.92 -1.70
N PHE A 387 22.20 9.92 -2.53
CA PHE A 387 20.82 9.52 -2.83
C PHE A 387 20.04 9.16 -1.55
N PHE A 388 20.65 8.38 -0.65
CA PHE A 388 20.07 8.06 0.66
C PHE A 388 19.92 9.26 1.60
N LYS A 389 20.71 10.32 1.42
CA LYS A 389 20.67 11.53 2.25
C LYS A 389 19.70 12.59 1.73
N ASN A 390 19.14 12.41 0.54
CA ASN A 390 18.20 13.37 -0.04
C ASN A 390 16.83 13.29 0.66
N PRO A 391 16.33 14.38 1.26
CA PRO A 391 15.02 14.42 1.90
C PRO A 391 13.87 13.96 1.00
N LYS A 392 13.95 14.28 -0.30
CA LYS A 392 12.92 13.89 -1.29
C LYS A 392 12.75 12.38 -1.46
N ASN A 393 13.76 11.60 -1.07
CA ASN A 393 13.72 10.17 -1.18
C ASN A 393 13.27 9.50 0.13
N GLN A 394 12.99 10.24 1.22
CA GLN A 394 12.75 9.65 2.55
C GLN A 394 11.50 8.77 2.62
N ASN A 395 10.45 9.06 1.85
CA ASN A 395 9.19 8.30 1.87
C ASN A 395 9.17 7.10 0.92
N MET A 396 10.23 6.88 0.13
CA MET A 396 10.31 5.73 -0.77
C MET A 396 10.51 4.44 0.03
N PRO A 397 9.76 3.35 -0.26
CA PRO A 397 9.97 2.05 0.36
C PRO A 397 11.43 1.61 0.31
N ILE A 398 11.88 0.95 1.38
CA ILE A 398 13.28 0.54 1.53
C ILE A 398 13.77 -0.30 0.35
N SER A 399 12.91 -1.20 -0.15
CA SER A 399 13.17 -2.05 -1.30
C SER A 399 13.43 -1.26 -2.59
N LEU A 400 12.70 -0.16 -2.82
CA LEU A 400 12.84 0.71 -4.00
C LEU A 400 14.07 1.61 -3.91
N LYS A 401 14.39 2.15 -2.73
CA LYS A 401 15.67 2.87 -2.52
C LYS A 401 16.87 1.96 -2.79
N ILE A 402 16.79 0.72 -2.33
CA ILE A 402 17.81 -0.31 -2.56
C ILE A 402 17.92 -0.66 -4.05
N LEU A 403 16.80 -0.73 -4.76
CA LEU A 403 16.77 -0.95 -6.20
C LEU A 403 17.45 0.18 -6.98
N GLU A 404 17.12 1.43 -6.67
CA GLU A 404 17.66 2.60 -7.36
C GLU A 404 19.17 2.78 -7.09
N VAL A 405 19.60 2.50 -5.87
CA VAL A 405 21.02 2.49 -5.53
C VAL A 405 21.76 1.32 -6.18
N GLY A 406 21.12 0.16 -6.28
CA GLY A 406 21.60 -0.96 -7.10
C GLY A 406 21.84 -0.54 -8.55
N ARG A 407 20.91 0.24 -9.13
CA ARG A 407 21.04 0.79 -10.49
C ARG A 407 22.18 1.79 -10.61
N ILE A 408 22.34 2.72 -9.67
CA ILE A 408 23.45 3.71 -9.65
C ILE A 408 24.81 3.00 -9.55
N ILE A 409 24.91 1.95 -8.74
CA ILE A 409 26.14 1.15 -8.62
C ILE A 409 26.41 0.38 -9.91
N MET A 410 25.40 -0.23 -10.52
CA MET A 410 25.54 -0.93 -11.81
C MET A 410 25.95 0.04 -12.93
N ALA A 411 25.41 1.26 -12.93
CA ALA A 411 25.82 2.33 -13.82
C ALA A 411 27.27 2.78 -13.55
N GLY A 412 27.69 2.92 -12.29
CA GLY A 412 29.07 3.25 -11.92
C GLY A 412 30.09 2.14 -12.21
N LEU A 413 29.64 0.87 -12.18
CA LEU A 413 30.41 -0.30 -12.57
C LEU A 413 30.42 -0.54 -14.09
N SER A 414 29.81 0.33 -14.90
CA SER A 414 29.72 0.19 -16.36
C SER A 414 31.06 0.24 -17.10
N ALA A 415 32.17 0.57 -16.42
CA ALA A 415 33.52 0.32 -16.95
C ALA A 415 33.86 -1.19 -17.06
N ILE A 416 33.13 -2.07 -16.36
CA ILE A 416 33.16 -3.54 -16.49
C ILE A 416 32.08 -4.02 -17.47
N GLY A 417 31.06 -3.19 -17.76
CA GLY A 417 29.89 -3.50 -18.59
C GLY A 417 30.19 -3.80 -20.07
N ALA A 418 31.44 -3.72 -20.50
CA ALA A 418 31.88 -4.23 -21.80
C ALA A 418 32.01 -5.76 -21.87
N LEU A 419 31.86 -6.49 -20.75
CA LEU A 419 31.87 -7.95 -20.75
C LEU A 419 30.45 -8.50 -20.71
N ALA A 420 29.97 -9.02 -21.84
CA ALA A 420 28.79 -9.88 -21.88
C ALA A 420 29.07 -11.19 -21.12
N LEU A 421 28.89 -11.18 -19.79
CA LEU A 421 29.26 -12.32 -18.92
C LEU A 421 28.56 -13.62 -19.32
N GLY A 422 27.30 -13.51 -19.76
CA GLY A 422 26.56 -14.65 -20.28
C GLY A 422 27.22 -15.24 -21.51
N GLU A 423 27.66 -14.38 -22.44
CA GLU A 423 28.36 -14.75 -23.68
C GLU A 423 29.74 -15.37 -23.41
N VAL A 424 30.50 -14.84 -22.44
CA VAL A 424 31.79 -15.42 -22.05
C VAL A 424 31.62 -16.84 -21.51
N ILE A 425 30.62 -17.08 -20.66
CA ILE A 425 30.34 -18.40 -20.11
C ILE A 425 29.78 -19.32 -21.20
N GLU A 426 28.83 -18.83 -22.01
CA GLU A 426 28.25 -19.56 -23.13
C GLU A 426 29.32 -20.06 -24.10
N ASN A 427 30.24 -19.20 -24.53
CA ASN A 427 31.29 -19.56 -25.49
C ASN A 427 32.24 -20.65 -24.98
N VAL A 428 32.42 -20.79 -23.66
CA VAL A 428 33.23 -21.86 -23.05
C VAL A 428 32.42 -23.15 -22.89
N LEU A 429 31.08 -23.06 -22.77
CA LEU A 429 30.18 -24.19 -22.61
C LEU A 429 29.70 -24.79 -23.94
N LEU A 430 29.51 -23.97 -24.98
CA LEU A 430 29.01 -24.37 -26.28
C LEU A 430 29.81 -25.52 -26.94
N PRO A 431 31.16 -25.57 -26.83
CA PRO A 431 31.94 -26.67 -27.37
C PRO A 431 31.70 -28.03 -26.68
N ILE A 432 31.00 -28.07 -25.54
CA ILE A 432 30.68 -29.31 -24.83
C ILE A 432 29.41 -29.92 -25.44
N PRO A 433 29.47 -31.08 -26.12
CA PRO A 433 28.36 -31.57 -26.96
C PRO A 433 27.01 -31.70 -26.24
N VAL A 434 27.00 -32.10 -24.97
CA VAL A 434 25.75 -32.24 -24.19
C VAL A 434 25.08 -30.88 -23.90
N LEU A 435 25.84 -29.79 -23.89
CA LEU A 435 25.34 -28.43 -23.62
C LEU A 435 24.99 -27.67 -24.91
N ALA A 436 25.45 -28.13 -26.07
CA ALA A 436 25.05 -27.59 -27.36
C ALA A 436 23.61 -27.98 -27.77
N VAL A 437 22.96 -28.86 -26.99
CA VAL A 437 21.57 -29.27 -27.25
C VAL A 437 20.66 -28.05 -27.19
N GLU A 438 19.94 -27.80 -28.28
CA GLU A 438 18.96 -26.73 -28.37
C GLU A 438 17.70 -27.06 -27.59
N ILE A 439 17.30 -26.13 -26.73
CA ILE A 439 15.98 -26.12 -26.11
C ILE A 439 15.12 -25.15 -26.93
N PRO A 440 14.02 -25.62 -27.54
CA PRO A 440 13.15 -24.75 -28.33
C PRO A 440 12.79 -23.48 -27.59
N LEU A 441 12.80 -22.37 -28.33
CA LEU A 441 12.40 -21.03 -27.90
C LEU A 441 13.38 -20.30 -26.96
N ILE A 442 14.38 -20.98 -26.37
CA ILE A 442 15.27 -20.36 -25.37
C ILE A 442 16.77 -20.66 -25.59
N GLY A 443 17.11 -21.23 -26.75
CA GLY A 443 18.50 -21.46 -27.17
C GLY A 443 19.13 -22.75 -26.63
N SER A 444 20.45 -22.87 -26.79
CA SER A 444 21.20 -24.03 -26.29
C SER A 444 21.25 -24.07 -24.77
N LEU A 445 21.46 -25.26 -24.20
CA LEU A 445 21.74 -25.40 -22.76
C LEU A 445 22.92 -24.55 -22.31
N ALA A 446 23.97 -24.44 -23.14
CA ALA A 446 25.11 -23.58 -22.90
C ALA A 446 24.70 -22.10 -22.77
N SER A 447 23.84 -21.61 -23.67
CA SER A 447 23.33 -20.24 -23.64
C SER A 447 22.48 -19.97 -22.41
N ILE A 448 21.53 -20.86 -22.10
CA ILE A 448 20.66 -20.72 -20.92
C ILE A 448 21.47 -20.68 -19.63
N ILE A 449 22.45 -21.59 -19.49
CA ILE A 449 23.35 -21.65 -18.33
C ILE A 449 24.24 -20.41 -18.28
N GLY A 450 24.77 -19.96 -19.42
CA GLY A 450 25.59 -18.75 -19.54
C GLY A 450 24.82 -17.51 -19.08
N ILE A 451 23.65 -17.23 -19.68
CA ILE A 451 22.76 -16.14 -19.30
C ILE A 451 22.47 -16.18 -17.80
N PHE A 452 22.01 -17.32 -17.30
CA PHE A 452 21.64 -17.49 -15.90
C PHE A 452 22.81 -17.23 -14.94
N LEU A 453 23.99 -17.77 -15.21
CA LEU A 453 25.15 -17.54 -14.36
C LEU A 453 25.64 -16.10 -14.43
N GLY A 454 25.55 -15.47 -15.61
CA GLY A 454 25.80 -14.03 -15.76
C GLY A 454 24.89 -13.18 -14.87
N THR A 455 23.58 -13.48 -14.84
CA THR A 455 22.62 -12.75 -13.99
C THR A 455 22.80 -13.04 -12.51
N VAL A 456 23.09 -14.30 -12.13
CA VAL A 456 23.42 -14.67 -10.75
C VAL A 456 24.66 -13.91 -10.28
N VAL A 457 25.74 -13.88 -11.06
CA VAL A 457 26.97 -13.16 -10.69
C VAL A 457 26.71 -11.67 -10.54
N ALA A 458 25.98 -11.05 -11.47
CA ALA A 458 25.58 -9.64 -11.35
C ALA A 458 24.74 -9.36 -10.09
N GLY A 459 23.77 -10.23 -9.78
CA GLY A 459 22.96 -10.09 -8.57
C GLY A 459 23.75 -10.29 -7.27
N LEU A 460 24.71 -11.23 -7.25
CA LEU A 460 25.64 -11.43 -6.14
C LEU A 460 26.54 -10.20 -5.93
N ILE A 461 26.98 -9.56 -7.00
CA ILE A 461 27.74 -8.29 -6.93
C ILE A 461 26.87 -7.21 -6.30
N GLY A 462 25.66 -6.99 -6.83
CA GLY A 462 24.71 -6.03 -6.29
C GLY A 462 24.44 -6.26 -4.80
N ALA A 463 24.23 -7.52 -4.41
CA ALA A 463 24.06 -7.93 -3.01
C ALA A 463 25.21 -7.52 -2.10
N ILE A 464 26.45 -7.73 -2.53
CA ILE A 464 27.65 -7.38 -1.77
C ILE A 464 27.71 -5.87 -1.57
N VAL A 465 27.42 -5.09 -2.62
CA VAL A 465 27.43 -3.62 -2.50
C VAL A 465 26.29 -3.10 -1.64
N ILE A 466 25.08 -3.65 -1.79
CA ILE A 466 23.93 -3.29 -0.94
C ILE A 466 24.25 -3.59 0.52
N ASN A 467 24.80 -4.76 0.84
CA ASN A 467 25.20 -5.08 2.22
C ASN A 467 26.30 -4.14 2.77
N LEU A 468 27.22 -3.67 1.92
CA LEU A 468 28.23 -2.67 2.32
C LEU A 468 27.58 -1.31 2.62
N LEU A 469 26.66 -0.86 1.76
CA LEU A 469 25.90 0.37 1.98
C LEU A 469 25.01 0.30 3.21
N ASP A 470 24.34 -0.82 3.41
CA ASP A 470 23.48 -1.05 4.55
C ASP A 470 24.30 -0.99 5.84
N ARG A 471 25.51 -1.55 5.90
CA ARG A 471 26.41 -1.36 7.06
C ARG A 471 26.77 0.10 7.35
N ILE A 472 26.97 0.91 6.32
CA ILE A 472 27.39 2.32 6.47
C ILE A 472 26.20 3.21 6.84
N THR A 473 25.00 2.88 6.36
CA THR A 473 23.81 3.72 6.49
C THR A 473 22.79 3.20 7.50
N ALA A 474 22.87 1.94 7.93
CA ALA A 474 21.91 1.29 8.81
C ALA A 474 21.77 2.00 10.14
N LYS A 475 22.86 2.55 10.70
CA LYS A 475 22.77 3.33 11.95
C LYS A 475 21.85 4.54 11.77
N LYS A 476 22.12 5.35 10.73
CA LYS A 476 21.32 6.54 10.43
C LYS A 476 19.88 6.20 10.03
N ARG A 477 19.67 5.10 9.30
CA ARG A 477 18.33 4.64 8.90
C ARG A 477 17.53 4.06 10.07
N ARG A 478 18.19 3.38 11.01
CA ARG A 478 17.57 2.97 12.27
C ARG A 478 17.24 4.16 13.14
N GLU A 479 18.13 5.15 13.24
CA GLU A 479 17.85 6.40 13.95
C GLU A 479 16.61 7.09 13.37
N LEU A 480 16.56 7.29 12.04
CA LEU A 480 15.40 7.90 11.36
C LEU A 480 14.12 7.05 11.50
N SER A 481 14.23 5.73 11.41
CA SER A 481 13.10 4.83 11.59
C SER A 481 12.58 4.81 13.03
N ILE A 482 13.47 4.92 14.02
CA ILE A 482 13.10 5.08 15.44
C ILE A 482 12.46 6.44 15.66
N GLU A 483 12.98 7.51 15.07
CA GLU A 483 12.39 8.86 15.10
C GLU A 483 10.95 8.81 14.56
N ASN A 484 10.73 8.26 13.37
CA ASN A 484 9.39 8.09 12.81
C ASN A 484 8.48 7.22 13.68
N GLN A 485 8.99 6.14 14.29
CA GLN A 485 8.21 5.31 15.22
C GLN A 485 7.88 6.03 16.51
N VAL A 486 8.78 6.87 17.02
CA VAL A 486 8.56 7.69 18.22
C VAL A 486 7.54 8.77 17.92
N ASP A 487 7.63 9.46 16.79
CA ASP A 487 6.67 10.47 16.37
C ASP A 487 5.28 9.83 16.19
N LYS A 488 5.21 8.69 15.51
CA LYS A 488 3.96 7.93 15.37
C LYS A 488 3.43 7.40 16.70
N GLY A 489 4.31 6.95 17.59
CA GLY A 489 3.94 6.55 18.95
C GLY A 489 3.42 7.72 19.79
N ASN A 490 3.96 8.93 19.60
CA ASN A 490 3.47 10.13 20.25
C ASN A 490 2.09 10.56 19.71
N GLU A 491 1.82 10.38 18.41
CA GLU A 491 0.48 10.55 17.83
C GLU A 491 -0.51 9.59 18.50
N ILE A 492 -0.18 8.30 18.56
CA ILE A 492 -1.00 7.27 19.24
C ILE A 492 -1.28 7.65 20.70
N LEU A 493 -0.25 8.07 21.45
CA LEU A 493 -0.41 8.47 22.86
C LEU A 493 -1.33 9.69 23.01
N LYS A 494 -1.29 10.61 22.05
CA LYS A 494 -2.18 11.78 22.02
C LYS A 494 -3.63 11.34 21.78
N THR A 495 -3.87 10.50 20.76
CA THR A 495 -5.20 9.93 20.45
C THR A 495 -5.75 9.14 21.64
N GLN A 496 -4.93 8.28 22.27
CA GLN A 496 -5.32 7.53 23.48
C GLN A 496 -5.68 8.43 24.65
N LYS A 497 -4.96 9.54 24.84
CA LYS A 497 -5.27 10.50 25.90
C LYS A 497 -6.59 11.21 25.63
N GLU A 498 -6.86 11.57 24.37
CA GLU A 498 -8.13 12.17 23.96
C GLU A 498 -9.29 11.18 24.14
N LEU A 499 -9.11 9.92 23.71
CA LEU A 499 -10.08 8.84 23.90
C LEU A 499 -10.38 8.62 25.39
N HIS A 500 -9.35 8.57 26.24
CA HIS A 500 -9.53 8.43 27.68
C HIS A 500 -10.34 9.60 28.28
N ASN A 501 -10.06 10.83 27.86
CA ASN A 501 -10.79 12.00 28.36
C ASN A 501 -12.27 11.94 27.94
N VAL A 502 -12.55 11.55 26.68
CA VAL A 502 -13.91 11.39 26.17
C VAL A 502 -14.65 10.30 26.94
N ALA A 503 -14.04 9.13 27.13
CA ALA A 503 -14.61 8.03 27.91
C ALA A 503 -14.93 8.43 29.37
N VAL A 504 -14.07 9.24 30.01
CA VAL A 504 -14.32 9.77 31.37
C VAL A 504 -15.54 10.71 31.37
N ILE A 505 -15.63 11.61 30.40
CA ILE A 505 -16.77 12.53 30.27
C ILE A 505 -18.06 11.74 30.01
N ASN A 506 -18.01 10.74 29.14
CA ASN A 506 -19.14 9.87 28.82
C ASN A 506 -19.63 9.07 30.04
N THR A 507 -18.69 8.57 30.84
CA THR A 507 -18.98 7.88 32.09
C THR A 507 -19.70 8.80 33.08
N GLU A 508 -19.20 10.03 33.26
CA GLU A 508 -19.83 11.01 34.17
C GLU A 508 -21.21 11.49 33.67
N LYS A 509 -21.37 11.66 32.35
CA LYS A 509 -22.67 11.98 31.72
C LYS A 509 -23.68 10.85 31.96
N THR A 510 -23.28 9.60 31.70
CA THR A 510 -24.12 8.41 31.93
C THR A 510 -24.52 8.29 33.39
N LYS A 511 -23.57 8.49 34.32
CA LYS A 511 -23.83 8.49 35.76
C LYS A 511 -24.87 9.54 36.16
N LYS A 512 -24.76 10.77 35.66
CA LYS A 512 -25.76 11.83 35.91
C LYS A 512 -27.15 11.44 35.39
N GLN A 513 -27.24 10.94 34.15
CA GLN A 513 -28.50 10.50 33.56
C GLN A 513 -29.16 9.35 34.34
N VAL A 514 -28.37 8.38 34.81
CA VAL A 514 -28.86 7.28 35.65
C VAL A 514 -29.39 7.82 36.98
N VAL A 515 -28.67 8.72 37.65
CA VAL A 515 -29.12 9.35 38.90
C VAL A 515 -30.41 10.14 38.70
N GLU A 516 -30.52 10.93 37.64
CA GLU A 516 -31.74 11.67 37.30
C GLU A 516 -32.93 10.74 37.02
N THR A 517 -32.69 9.64 36.29
CA THR A 517 -33.72 8.65 35.99
C THR A 517 -34.21 7.96 37.27
N ILE A 518 -33.28 7.57 38.15
CA ILE A 518 -33.61 7.00 39.46
C ILE A 518 -34.44 8.01 40.28
N SER A 519 -34.02 9.27 40.32
CA SER A 519 -34.73 10.33 41.03
C SER A 519 -36.16 10.53 40.50
N LYS A 520 -36.35 10.62 39.17
CA LYS A 520 -37.66 10.71 38.54
C LYS A 520 -38.56 9.52 38.88
N ARG A 521 -38.02 8.30 38.81
CA ARG A 521 -38.76 7.07 39.18
C ARG A 521 -39.16 7.06 40.64
N HIS A 522 -38.33 7.58 41.55
CA HIS A 522 -38.69 7.71 42.96
C HIS A 522 -39.81 8.73 43.18
N VAL A 523 -39.77 9.88 42.49
CA VAL A 523 -40.84 10.89 42.55
C VAL A 523 -42.15 10.31 42.03
N GLU A 524 -42.11 9.61 40.89
CA GLU A 524 -43.28 8.99 40.27
C GLU A 524 -43.87 7.88 41.15
N ALA A 525 -43.03 6.99 41.70
CA ALA A 525 -43.45 5.99 42.66
C ALA A 525 -44.09 6.63 43.90
N GLY A 526 -43.52 7.73 44.41
CA GLY A 526 -44.11 8.50 45.52
C GLY A 526 -45.48 9.07 45.19
N LYS A 527 -45.68 9.57 43.95
CA LYS A 527 -46.98 10.04 43.47
C LYS A 527 -48.01 8.91 43.41
N ILE A 528 -47.64 7.77 42.83
CA ILE A 528 -48.51 6.58 42.74
C ILE A 528 -48.90 6.11 44.15
N ILE A 529 -47.94 5.98 45.07
CA ILE A 529 -48.22 5.59 46.46
C ILE A 529 -49.20 6.57 47.11
N LYS A 530 -48.98 7.88 46.95
CA LYS A 530 -49.86 8.91 47.50
C LYS A 530 -51.27 8.84 46.91
N GLU A 531 -51.38 8.60 45.60
CA GLU A 531 -52.66 8.43 44.91
C GLU A 531 -53.38 7.17 45.41
N SER A 532 -52.71 6.02 45.47
CA SER A 532 -53.29 4.77 45.98
C SER A 532 -53.71 4.88 47.46
N VAL A 533 -52.91 5.53 48.31
CA VAL A 533 -53.28 5.81 49.70
C VAL A 533 -54.50 6.73 49.75
N SER A 534 -54.52 7.79 48.94
CA SER A 534 -55.67 8.70 48.89
C SER A 534 -56.93 7.97 48.41
N GLU A 535 -56.85 7.08 47.42
CA GLU A 535 -57.97 6.26 46.97
C GLU A 535 -58.46 5.27 48.02
N ILE A 536 -57.57 4.69 48.83
CA ILE A 536 -57.93 3.80 49.94
C ILE A 536 -58.66 4.56 51.07
N PHE A 537 -58.28 5.82 51.31
CA PHE A 537 -58.81 6.64 52.41
C PHE A 537 -59.86 7.69 51.98
N ASP A 538 -60.23 7.75 50.70
CA ASP A 538 -61.27 8.64 50.18
C ASP A 538 -62.67 8.05 50.43
N GLU A 539 -63.23 8.35 51.61
CA GLU A 539 -64.56 7.95 52.05
C GLU A 539 -65.72 8.45 51.14
N SER A 540 -65.46 9.32 50.16
CA SER A 540 -66.49 9.93 49.32
C SER A 540 -66.95 9.05 48.15
N LYS A 541 -66.07 8.24 47.56
CA LYS A 541 -66.43 7.28 46.50
C LYS A 541 -67.23 6.09 47.01
N ASP A 542 -67.12 5.83 48.30
CA ASP A 542 -67.83 4.75 48.99
C ASP A 542 -69.23 5.20 49.45
N ARG A 543 -69.60 6.48 49.26
CA ARG A 543 -70.96 7.00 49.55
C ARG A 543 -71.92 6.90 48.37
N GLU A 544 -71.43 6.93 47.12
CA GLU A 544 -72.33 6.84 45.95
C GLU A 544 -72.80 5.39 45.68
N LYS A 545 -71.99 4.38 46.04
CA LYS A 545 -72.44 2.98 46.14
C LYS A 545 -73.19 2.65 47.43
N ARG A 546 -73.22 3.57 48.41
CA ARG A 546 -73.99 3.46 49.67
C ARG A 546 -75.22 4.37 49.71
N LYS A 547 -75.68 4.86 48.55
CA LYS A 547 -77.12 5.06 48.34
C LYS A 547 -77.75 3.75 47.86
N VAL A 548 -77.54 2.69 48.64
CA VAL A 548 -78.49 1.59 48.65
C VAL A 548 -79.64 2.13 49.48
N ASP A 549 -80.71 2.34 48.73
CA ASP A 549 -82.04 2.77 49.07
C ASP A 549 -82.49 2.37 50.49
N PHE A 550 -82.43 3.33 51.43
CA PHE A 550 -83.05 3.16 52.74
C PHE A 550 -84.58 3.07 52.61
N ASP A 551 -85.18 3.55 51.50
CA ASP A 551 -86.61 3.45 51.26
C ASP A 551 -87.00 2.01 50.85
N GLU A 552 -86.12 1.24 50.17
CA GLU A 552 -86.32 -0.20 49.93
C GLU A 552 -86.21 -1.05 51.20
N ILE A 553 -85.34 -0.67 52.13
CA ILE A 553 -85.17 -1.38 53.42
C ILE A 553 -86.37 -1.09 54.34
N ASP A 554 -86.86 0.15 54.40
CA ASP A 554 -88.05 0.50 55.16
C ASP A 554 -89.32 -0.15 54.57
N ALA A 555 -89.47 -0.19 53.24
CA ALA A 555 -90.57 -0.91 52.58
C ALA A 555 -90.54 -2.43 52.82
N ALA A 556 -89.34 -3.03 52.92
CA ALA A 556 -89.18 -4.44 53.25
C ALA A 556 -89.41 -4.74 54.74
N LEU A 557 -89.16 -3.77 55.64
CA LEU A 557 -89.43 -3.90 57.07
C LEU A 557 -90.92 -3.77 57.40
N ASP A 558 -91.63 -2.82 56.75
CA ASP A 558 -93.08 -2.64 56.95
C ASP A 558 -93.88 -3.84 56.44
N GLY A 559 -93.44 -4.50 55.36
CA GLY A 559 -94.04 -5.75 54.86
C GLY A 559 -93.76 -7.00 55.71
N LEU A 560 -92.92 -6.89 56.75
CA LEU A 560 -92.58 -7.98 57.69
C LEU A 560 -93.32 -7.84 59.05
N LEU A 561 -94.00 -6.71 59.27
CA LEU A 561 -94.71 -6.38 60.52
C LEU A 561 -96.24 -6.33 60.37
N ASP A 562 -96.78 -6.61 59.17
CA ASP A 562 -98.15 -7.10 58.91
C ASP A 562 -98.11 -8.60 58.58
#